data_AF-A0A3D3DKE4-F1
#
_entry.id   AF-A0A3D3DKE4-F1
#
_cell.length_a   1.000
_cell.length_b   1.000
_cell.length_c   1.000
_cell.angle_alpha   90.00
_cell.angle_beta   90.00
_cell.angle_gamma   90.00
#
_symmetry.space_group_name_H-M   'P 1'
#
loop_
_entity.id
_entity.type
_entity.pdbx_description
1 polymer ?
#
loop_
_entity_poly.entity_id
_entity_poly.type
_entity_poly.pdbx_seq_one_letter_code
_entity_poly.pdbx_strand_id
1 'polypeptide(L)'
;LCAALLPHVMAANLDALRQRQPEAAALRRYDEVARLLTGQAAATAETGIAWVRELVADLRIPGLRQYGLKPEHIADLVRKASQASSMKANPIALTHEELAHILEQAL
;
A
#
# COMPACT_ATOMS: atom_id res chain seq x y z
N LEU A 1 12.59 0.84 -2.43
CA LEU A 1 11.75 0.42 -1.29
C LEU A 1 10.35 1.02 -1.35
N CYS A 2 10.15 2.34 -1.12
CA CYS A 2 8.81 2.93 -1.06
C CYS A 2 7.99 2.73 -2.34
N ALA A 3 8.58 2.95 -3.51
CA ALA A 3 7.88 2.76 -4.79
C ALA A 3 7.39 1.32 -5.00
N ALA A 4 8.21 0.33 -4.66
CA ALA A 4 7.86 -1.09 -4.75
C ALA A 4 6.74 -1.49 -3.78
N LEU A 5 6.60 -0.80 -2.64
CA LEU A 5 5.57 -1.09 -1.63
C LEU A 5 4.25 -0.35 -1.89
N LEU A 6 4.31 0.83 -2.52
CA LEU A 6 3.21 1.78 -2.58
C LEU A 6 1.88 1.18 -3.07
N PRO A 7 1.78 0.50 -4.24
CA PRO A 7 0.49 -0.03 -4.70
C PRO A 7 -0.07 -1.11 -3.75
N HIS A 8 0.79 -1.87 -3.08
CA HIS A 8 0.38 -2.92 -2.14
C HIS A 8 -0.12 -2.33 -0.81
N VAL A 9 0.58 -1.31 -0.30
CA VAL A 9 0.15 -0.57 0.91
C VAL A 9 -1.17 0.16 0.64
N MET A 10 -1.34 0.76 -0.54
CA MET A 10 -2.60 1.42 -0.91
C MET A 10 -3.77 0.43 -0.93
N ALA A 11 -3.59 -0.76 -1.52
CA ALA A 11 -4.62 -1.80 -1.53
C ALA A 11 -4.97 -2.28 -0.12
N ALA A 12 -3.96 -2.62 0.69
CA ALA A 12 -4.18 -3.08 2.06
C ALA A 12 -4.89 -2.03 2.94
N ASN A 13 -4.52 -0.75 2.82
CA ASN A 13 -5.19 0.34 3.51
C ASN A 13 -6.65 0.47 3.06
N LEU A 14 -6.93 0.40 1.76
CA LEU A 14 -8.28 0.51 1.21
C LEU A 14 -9.18 -0.62 1.74
N ASP A 15 -8.69 -1.86 1.70
CA ASP A 15 -9.43 -3.03 2.18
C ASP A 15 -9.67 -2.97 3.69
N ALA A 16 -8.63 -2.65 4.46
CA ALA A 16 -8.71 -2.46 5.90
C ALA A 16 -9.72 -1.36 6.29
N LEU A 17 -9.68 -0.21 5.59
CA LEU A 17 -10.59 0.91 5.85
C LEU A 17 -12.03 0.49 5.56
N ARG A 18 -12.30 -0.18 4.44
CA ARG A 18 -13.67 -0.64 4.11
C ARG A 18 -14.22 -1.61 5.13
N GLN A 19 -13.39 -2.53 5.63
CA GLN A 19 -13.82 -3.55 6.57
C GLN A 19 -13.99 -3.02 7.99
N ARG A 20 -13.07 -2.15 8.43
CA ARG A 20 -12.96 -1.76 9.85
C ARG A 20 -13.42 -0.32 10.13
N GLN A 21 -13.39 0.56 9.14
CA GLN A 21 -13.75 1.98 9.26
C GLN A 21 -14.42 2.53 7.99
N PRO A 22 -15.58 2.01 7.58
CA PRO A 22 -16.23 2.35 6.30
C PRO A 22 -16.63 3.83 6.17
N GLU A 23 -16.75 4.56 7.28
CA GLU A 23 -17.07 6.00 7.32
C GLU A 23 -15.82 6.90 7.36
N ALA A 24 -14.61 6.32 7.31
CA ALA A 24 -13.37 7.08 7.39
C ALA A 24 -13.22 8.02 6.19
N ALA A 25 -12.90 9.30 6.47
CA ALA A 25 -12.65 10.29 5.42
C ALA A 25 -11.50 9.90 4.48
N ALA A 26 -10.59 9.02 4.92
CA ALA A 26 -9.50 8.49 4.10
C ALA A 26 -9.99 7.76 2.83
N LEU A 27 -11.15 7.09 2.87
CA LEU A 27 -11.71 6.41 1.69
C LEU A 27 -12.00 7.40 0.55
N ARG A 28 -12.66 8.53 0.87
CA ARG A 28 -12.91 9.60 -0.12
C ARG A 28 -11.63 10.23 -0.66
N ARG A 29 -10.57 10.28 0.17
CA ARG A 29 -9.26 10.79 -0.25
C ARG A 29 -8.56 9.85 -1.22
N TYR A 30 -8.77 8.54 -1.15
CA TYR A 30 -8.26 7.61 -2.16
C TYR A 30 -8.88 7.86 -3.54
N ASP A 31 -10.19 8.11 -3.60
CA ASP A 31 -10.84 8.48 -4.87
C ASP A 31 -10.32 9.84 -5.37
N GLU A 32 -10.11 10.80 -4.48
CA GLU A 32 -9.51 12.10 -4.84
C GLU A 32 -8.12 11.94 -5.45
N VAL A 33 -7.26 11.14 -4.80
CA VAL A 33 -5.92 10.81 -5.33
C VAL A 33 -6.04 10.13 -6.69
N ALA A 34 -6.95 9.18 -6.87
CA ALA A 34 -7.17 8.51 -8.15
C ALA A 34 -7.55 9.51 -9.26
N ARG A 35 -8.45 10.45 -8.99
CA ARG A 35 -8.81 11.51 -9.95
C ARG A 35 -7.63 12.40 -10.30
N LEU A 36 -6.80 12.76 -9.32
CA LEU A 36 -5.60 13.58 -9.53
C LEU A 36 -4.57 12.85 -10.40
N LEU A 37 -4.32 11.57 -10.15
CA LEU A 37 -3.32 10.78 -10.88
C LEU A 37 -3.76 10.47 -12.31
N THR A 38 -5.04 10.14 -12.50
CA THR A 38 -5.56 9.71 -13.81
C THR A 38 -6.08 10.86 -14.67
N GLY A 39 -6.36 12.02 -14.08
CA GLY A 39 -7.07 13.12 -14.73
C GLY A 39 -8.55 12.83 -15.02
N GLN A 40 -9.10 11.70 -14.55
CA GLN A 40 -10.47 11.28 -14.84
C GLN A 40 -11.38 11.56 -13.64
N ALA A 41 -12.43 12.36 -13.84
CA ALA A 41 -13.35 12.76 -12.77
C ALA A 41 -14.12 11.59 -12.13
N ALA A 42 -14.27 10.46 -12.84
CA ALA A 42 -14.96 9.27 -12.34
C ALA A 42 -14.00 8.20 -11.76
N ALA A 43 -12.70 8.48 -11.65
CA ALA A 43 -11.75 7.51 -11.12
C ALA A 43 -12.04 7.16 -9.66
N THR A 44 -11.98 5.85 -9.36
CA THR A 44 -12.10 5.31 -8.00
C THR A 44 -10.73 4.98 -7.42
N ALA A 45 -10.68 4.76 -6.11
CA ALA A 45 -9.51 4.28 -5.39
C ALA A 45 -8.79 3.11 -6.09
N GLU A 46 -9.54 2.12 -6.60
CA GLU A 46 -9.01 0.98 -7.34
C GLU A 46 -8.32 1.38 -8.64
N THR A 47 -8.94 2.27 -9.42
CA THR A 47 -8.31 2.83 -10.62
C THR A 47 -7.01 3.55 -10.28
N GLY A 48 -6.99 4.30 -9.16
CA GLY A 48 -5.77 4.94 -8.66
C GLY A 48 -4.67 3.94 -8.28
N ILE A 49 -5.02 2.83 -7.61
CA ILE A 49 -4.08 1.76 -7.27
C ILE A 49 -3.54 1.09 -8.53
N ALA A 50 -4.40 0.79 -9.51
CA ALA A 50 -4.00 0.21 -10.78
C ALA A 50 -3.03 1.13 -11.53
N TRP A 51 -3.35 2.43 -11.59
CA TRP A 51 -2.48 3.43 -12.19
C TRP A 51 -1.10 3.50 -11.51
N VAL A 52 -1.03 3.47 -10.18
CA VAL A 52 0.25 3.44 -9.46
C VAL A 52 1.02 2.15 -9.74
N ARG A 53 0.32 1.01 -9.86
CA ARG A 53 0.95 -0.27 -10.21
C ARG A 53 1.55 -0.23 -11.62
N GLU A 54 0.84 0.33 -12.58
CA GLU A 54 1.33 0.55 -13.95
C GLU A 54 2.56 1.48 -13.94
N LEU A 55 2.50 2.59 -13.20
CA LEU A 55 3.64 3.51 -13.08
C LEU A 55 4.88 2.82 -12.50
N VAL A 56 4.73 1.98 -11.47
CA VAL A 56 5.83 1.20 -10.89
C VAL A 56 6.44 0.25 -11.92
N ALA A 57 5.61 -0.36 -12.77
CA ALA A 57 6.07 -1.23 -13.86
C ALA A 57 6.77 -0.45 -14.99
N ASP A 58 6.20 0.67 -15.43
CA ASP A 58 6.75 1.55 -16.47
C ASP A 58 8.13 2.10 -16.08
N LEU A 59 8.28 2.48 -14.81
CA LEU A 59 9.55 2.94 -14.24
C LEU A 59 10.51 1.79 -13.92
N ARG A 60 10.12 0.53 -14.19
CA ARG A 60 10.91 -0.69 -13.95
C ARG A 60 11.44 -0.77 -12.52
N ILE A 61 10.61 -0.38 -11.55
CA ILE A 61 10.98 -0.46 -10.14
C ILE A 61 11.03 -1.94 -9.76
N PRO A 62 12.17 -2.42 -9.25
CA PRO A 62 12.30 -3.83 -8.93
C PRO A 62 11.60 -4.19 -7.61
N GLY A 63 11.15 -5.44 -7.52
CA GLY A 63 10.63 -6.03 -6.28
C GLY A 63 11.69 -6.12 -5.18
N LEU A 64 11.24 -6.41 -3.96
CA LEU A 64 12.10 -6.42 -2.78
C LEU A 64 13.10 -7.58 -2.76
N ARG A 65 12.85 -8.67 -3.51
CA ARG A 65 13.83 -9.74 -3.73
C ARG A 65 15.13 -9.21 -4.33
N GLN A 66 15.06 -8.26 -5.26
CA GLN A 66 16.26 -7.69 -5.89
C GLN A 66 17.10 -6.86 -4.91
N TYR A 67 16.50 -6.40 -3.81
CA TYR A 67 17.19 -5.74 -2.71
C TYR A 67 17.61 -6.69 -1.58
N GLY A 68 17.52 -8.02 -1.80
CA GLY A 68 17.93 -9.03 -0.84
C GLY A 68 16.88 -9.39 0.22
N LEU A 69 15.63 -8.94 0.07
CA LEU A 69 14.55 -9.35 0.95
C LEU A 69 14.11 -10.78 0.61
N LYS A 70 14.02 -11.63 1.63
CA LYS A 70 13.60 -13.03 1.51
C LYS A 70 12.37 -13.27 2.39
N PRO A 71 11.54 -14.29 2.08
CA PRO A 71 10.40 -14.66 2.90
C PRO A 71 10.73 -14.85 4.39
N GLU A 72 11.90 -15.42 4.69
CA GLU A 72 12.39 -15.62 6.07
C GLU A 72 12.60 -14.31 6.86
N HIS A 73 12.75 -13.17 6.18
CA HIS A 73 12.91 -11.85 6.82
C HIS A 73 11.57 -11.20 7.20
N ILE A 74 10.43 -11.68 6.66
CA ILE A 74 9.13 -11.00 6.76
C ILE A 74 8.71 -10.83 8.21
N ALA A 75 8.76 -11.90 9.02
CA ALA A 75 8.30 -11.86 10.41
C ALA A 75 9.07 -10.81 11.25
N ASP A 76 10.38 -10.69 11.04
CA ASP A 76 11.19 -9.69 11.75
C ASP A 76 10.89 -8.26 11.27
N LEU A 77 10.74 -8.07 9.97
CA LEU A 77 10.39 -6.78 9.38
C LEU A 77 9.02 -6.29 9.82
N VAL A 78 8.01 -7.17 9.91
CA VAL A 78 6.67 -6.83 10.38
C VAL A 78 6.72 -6.31 11.83
N ARG A 79 7.44 -6.98 12.73
CA ARG A 79 7.59 -6.51 14.12
C ARG A 79 8.25 -5.14 14.20
N LYS A 80 9.29 -4.90 13.40
CA LYS A 80 9.98 -3.61 13.37
C LYS A 80 9.11 -2.52 12.75
N ALA A 81 8.40 -2.84 11.67
CA ALA A 81 7.51 -1.92 10.98
C ALA A 81 6.34 -1.49 11.87
N SER A 82 5.70 -2.42 12.58
CA SER A 82 4.55 -2.11 13.45
C SER A 82 4.88 -1.14 14.60
N GLN A 83 6.16 -1.00 14.95
CA GLN A 83 6.66 -0.08 15.98
C GLN A 83 7.20 1.24 15.39
N ALA A 84 7.33 1.36 14.07
CA ALA A 84 7.88 2.54 13.43
C ALA A 84 6.96 3.76 13.59
N SER A 85 7.54 4.94 13.83
CA SER A 85 6.79 6.18 13.99
C SER A 85 5.98 6.55 12.75
N SER A 86 6.45 6.19 11.55
CA SER A 86 5.73 6.41 10.29
C SER A 86 4.40 5.68 10.22
N MET A 87 4.22 4.56 10.93
CA MET A 87 2.95 3.83 10.96
C MET A 87 1.88 4.54 11.79
N LYS A 88 2.25 5.43 12.70
CA LYS A 88 1.28 6.21 13.50
C LYS A 88 0.44 7.17 12.64
N ALA A 89 1.00 7.61 11.52
CA ALA A 89 0.33 8.52 10.58
C ALA A 89 -0.42 7.79 9.45
N ASN A 90 -0.36 6.46 9.41
CA ASN A 90 -1.12 5.68 8.43
C ASN A 90 -2.63 5.85 8.72
N PRO A 91 -3.50 6.00 7.71
CA PRO A 91 -4.92 6.28 7.91
C PRO A 91 -5.67 5.18 8.70
N ILE A 92 -5.07 4.00 8.81
CA ILE A 92 -5.56 2.88 9.62
C ILE A 92 -4.38 2.10 10.19
N ALA A 93 -4.50 1.61 11.43
CA ALA A 93 -3.51 0.70 11.98
C ALA A 93 -3.60 -0.65 11.24
N LEU A 94 -2.53 -1.03 10.53
CA LEU A 94 -2.43 -2.32 9.85
C LEU A 94 -2.01 -3.41 10.85
N THR A 95 -2.62 -4.58 10.71
CA THR A 95 -2.29 -5.76 11.50
C THR A 95 -0.96 -6.38 11.05
N HIS A 96 -0.40 -7.27 11.85
CA HIS A 96 0.82 -7.98 11.48
C HIS A 96 0.62 -8.85 10.22
N GLU A 97 -0.58 -9.42 10.06
CA GLU A 97 -0.96 -10.21 8.89
C GLU A 97 -1.07 -9.34 7.62
N GLU A 98 -1.73 -8.19 7.72
CA GLU A 98 -1.83 -7.23 6.61
C GLU A 98 -0.44 -6.72 6.17
N LEU A 99 0.44 -6.42 7.13
CA LEU A 99 1.83 -6.02 6.87
C LEU A 99 2.66 -7.14 6.23
N ALA A 100 2.49 -8.38 6.69
CA ALA A 100 3.15 -9.53 6.09
C ALA A 100 2.70 -9.71 4.64
N HIS A 101 1.40 -9.64 4.38
CA HIS A 101 0.84 -9.76 3.04
C HIS A 101 1.37 -8.67 2.09
N ILE A 102 1.48 -7.42 2.55
CA ILE A 102 2.11 -6.33 1.78
C ILE A 102 3.53 -6.71 1.36
N LEU A 103 4.33 -7.22 2.30
CA LEU A 103 5.72 -7.61 2.02
C LEU A 103 5.80 -8.78 1.05
N GLU A 104 4.95 -9.79 1.19
CA GLU A 104 4.86 -10.94 0.28
C GLU A 104 4.52 -10.52 -1.16
N GLN A 105 3.56 -9.61 -1.33
CA GLN A 105 3.17 -9.11 -2.65
C GLN A 105 4.26 -8.25 -3.31
N ALA A 106 5.13 -7.63 -2.51
CA ALA A 106 6.21 -6.77 -2.99
C ALA A 106 7.54 -7.52 -3.25
N LEU A 107 7.60 -8.83 -2.99
CA LEU A 107 8.82 -9.65 -3.18
C LEU A 107 9.26 -9.76 -4.63
#